data_AF-A0A954YV03-F1
#
_entry.id   AF-A0A954YV03-F1
#
_cell.length_a   1.000
_cell.length_b   1.000
_cell.length_c   1.000
_cell.angle_alpha   90.00
_cell.angle_beta   90.00
_cell.angle_gamma   90.00
#
_symmetry.space_group_name_H-M   'P 1'
#
loop_
_entity.id
_entity.type
_entity.pdbx_description
1 polymer ?
#
loop_
_entity_poly.entity_id
_entity_poly.type
_entity_poly.pdbx_seq_one_letter_code
_entity_poly.pdbx_strand_id
1 'polypeptide(L)'
;MALDIPDTSVCLNCRYLLRGLENPVCPECGRRFDPEDRATYTDQNHRGTFFRWSHPPRHWLRYAMMVGTVAILIMASEPGYFLIVPEFTARCRPQGWLPRDAQTRIFYGMMVIAFVIALQHFAMWRLTRKLMRRNAPPPISRLMKWWWAPLCLALVLSASIYPWPLWIRFKGSRASLEVVAKQQLAVGTGTHGLHFCGAYVVHGPYIYSGGKQEVAYLQVEGTRNAGFIYSPDPTWERDFAYRLSEHWHYTRHWGGRRNWP
;
A
#
# COMPACT_ATOMS: atom_id res chain seq x y z
N MET A 1 -2.19 59.60 -8.81
CA MET A 1 -1.76 58.34 -9.45
C MET A 1 -2.15 57.21 -8.51
N ALA A 2 -2.89 56.21 -8.98
CA ALA A 2 -3.19 55.04 -8.15
C ALA A 2 -1.91 54.23 -7.91
N LEU A 3 -1.75 53.71 -6.70
CA LEU A 3 -0.61 52.85 -6.36
C LEU A 3 -0.74 51.50 -7.07
N ASP A 4 0.33 51.03 -7.71
CA ASP A 4 0.36 49.73 -8.39
C ASP A 4 0.55 48.59 -7.37
N ILE A 5 -0.56 48.19 -6.74
CA ILE A 5 -0.61 47.13 -5.73
C ILE A 5 -1.49 46.01 -6.27
N PRO A 6 -1.08 44.72 -6.14
CA PRO A 6 -1.93 43.61 -6.54
C PRO A 6 -3.30 43.64 -5.85
N ASP A 7 -4.38 43.37 -6.60
CA ASP A 7 -5.76 43.41 -6.10
C ASP A 7 -6.04 42.49 -4.90
N THR A 8 -5.18 41.50 -4.68
CA THR A 8 -5.27 40.51 -3.59
C THR A 8 -4.46 40.90 -2.34
N SER A 9 -3.90 42.10 -2.31
CA SER A 9 -3.11 42.61 -1.18
C SER A 9 -4.00 43.04 -0.02
N VAL A 10 -3.62 42.63 1.19
CA VAL A 10 -4.31 42.99 2.44
C VAL A 10 -3.36 43.55 3.49
N CYS A 11 -3.90 44.42 4.34
CA CYS A 11 -3.17 44.97 5.49
C CYS A 11 -2.74 43.86 6.46
N LEU A 12 -1.50 43.93 6.95
CA LEU A 12 -0.96 42.97 7.91
C LEU A 12 -1.69 42.97 9.26
N ASN A 13 -2.28 44.10 9.67
CA ASN A 13 -2.93 44.22 10.98
C ASN A 13 -4.41 43.82 10.92
N CYS A 14 -5.22 44.57 10.15
CA CYS A 14 -6.67 44.40 10.11
C CYS A 14 -7.19 43.53 8.94
N ARG A 15 -6.31 43.07 8.04
CA ARG A 15 -6.67 42.29 6.83
C ARG A 15 -7.57 43.02 5.82
N TYR A 16 -7.71 44.35 5.90
CA TYR A 16 -8.44 45.15 4.91
C TYR A 16 -7.77 45.08 3.53
N LEU A 17 -8.57 45.03 2.46
CA LEU A 17 -8.10 44.99 1.07
C LEU A 17 -7.51 46.35 0.66
N LEU A 18 -6.25 46.36 0.23
CA LEU A 18 -5.50 47.59 -0.07
C LEU A 18 -5.64 48.07 -1.53
N ARG A 19 -6.67 47.60 -2.26
CA ARG A 19 -6.87 47.93 -3.67
C ARG A 19 -7.41 49.36 -3.86
N GLY A 20 -6.90 50.06 -4.88
CA GLY A 20 -7.45 51.35 -5.32
C GLY A 20 -7.28 52.51 -4.32
N LEU A 21 -6.34 52.41 -3.37
CA LEU A 21 -6.05 53.49 -2.44
C LEU A 21 -5.13 54.53 -3.08
N GLU A 22 -5.45 55.81 -2.90
CA GLU A 22 -4.60 56.92 -3.36
C GLU A 22 -3.42 57.16 -2.42
N ASN A 23 -3.60 56.87 -1.12
CA ASN A 23 -2.58 57.05 -0.09
C ASN A 23 -2.14 55.69 0.47
N PRO A 24 -0.84 55.50 0.77
CA PRO A 24 -0.29 54.25 1.30
C PRO A 24 -0.58 54.07 2.81
N VAL A 25 -1.84 54.26 3.20
CA VAL A 25 -2.34 54.17 4.58
C VAL A 25 -3.61 53.35 4.60
N CYS A 26 -3.69 52.35 5.48
CA CYS A 26 -4.88 51.54 5.63
C CYS A 26 -6.05 52.37 6.23
N PRO A 27 -7.23 52.43 5.59
CA PRO A 27 -8.35 53.25 6.08
C PRO A 27 -8.93 52.73 7.40
N GLU A 28 -8.91 51.42 7.63
CA GLU A 28 -9.47 50.82 8.85
C GLU A 28 -8.59 51.00 10.10
N CYS A 29 -7.26 50.98 9.96
CA CYS A 29 -6.36 50.92 11.11
C CYS A 29 -5.26 51.99 11.14
N GLY A 30 -5.19 52.85 10.12
CA GLY A 30 -4.20 53.92 10.02
C GLY A 30 -2.75 53.44 9.80
N ARG A 31 -2.51 52.13 9.68
CA ARG A 31 -1.15 51.60 9.44
C ARG A 31 -0.66 52.02 8.05
N ARG A 32 0.50 52.66 8.02
CA ARG A 32 1.25 52.91 6.78
C ARG A 32 1.79 51.59 6.23
N PHE A 33 1.71 51.44 4.93
CA PHE A 33 2.36 50.37 4.19
C PHE A 33 3.17 51.00 3.06
N ASP A 34 4.07 50.26 2.45
CA ASP A 34 4.88 50.72 1.33
C ASP A 34 4.61 49.79 0.14
N PRO A 35 4.09 50.32 -1.00
CA PRO A 35 3.83 49.52 -2.19
C PRO A 35 5.09 48.82 -2.74
N GLU A 36 6.26 49.45 -2.58
CA GLU A 36 7.54 48.94 -3.07
C GLU A 36 8.13 47.89 -2.12
N ASP A 37 7.79 47.94 -0.83
CA ASP A 37 8.20 46.95 0.16
C ASP A 37 7.08 45.95 0.49
N ARG A 38 7.16 44.77 -0.14
CA ARG A 38 6.27 43.62 0.10
C ARG A 38 6.25 43.13 1.55
N ALA A 39 7.23 43.47 2.39
CA ALA A 39 7.21 43.11 3.80
C ALA A 39 6.16 43.91 4.61
N THR A 40 5.62 44.99 4.05
CA THR A 40 4.65 45.85 4.73
C THR A 40 3.18 45.44 4.52
N TYR A 41 2.91 44.53 3.57
CA TYR A 41 1.58 43.98 3.30
C TYR A 41 1.63 42.46 3.06
N THR A 42 0.47 41.81 2.94
CA THR A 42 0.40 40.41 2.52
C THR A 42 -0.46 40.28 1.29
N ASP A 43 0.09 39.70 0.23
CA ASP A 43 -0.71 39.27 -0.93
C ASP A 43 -1.31 37.89 -0.65
N GLN A 44 -2.65 37.81 -0.67
CA GLN A 44 -3.37 36.55 -0.45
C GLN A 44 -3.08 35.51 -1.53
N ASN A 45 -2.72 35.92 -2.74
CA ASN A 45 -2.36 35.01 -3.84
C ASN A 45 -0.90 34.55 -3.77
N HIS A 46 0.00 35.33 -3.17
CA HIS A 46 1.41 34.98 -2.98
C HIS A 46 1.67 34.09 -1.75
N ARG A 47 0.69 33.28 -1.33
CA ARG A 47 1.03 32.11 -0.50
C ARG A 47 1.93 31.22 -1.35
N GLY A 48 3.23 31.29 -1.06
CA GLY A 48 4.28 30.70 -1.89
C GLY A 48 3.93 29.31 -2.38
N THR A 49 4.38 28.95 -3.58
CA THR A 49 4.11 27.66 -4.22
C THR A 49 4.35 26.48 -3.27
N PHE A 50 5.33 26.62 -2.38
CA PHE A 50 5.63 25.66 -1.31
C PHE A 50 4.51 25.51 -0.26
N PHE A 51 3.85 26.61 0.13
CA PHE A 51 2.67 26.59 1.02
C PHE A 51 1.43 25.98 0.36
N ARG A 52 1.33 26.08 -0.98
CA ARG A 52 0.31 25.38 -1.76
C ARG A 52 0.55 23.87 -1.81
N TRP A 53 1.81 23.44 -1.67
CA TRP A 53 2.19 22.03 -1.50
C TRP A 53 2.00 21.53 -0.06
N SER A 54 2.10 22.39 0.96
CA SER A 54 1.96 22.03 2.37
C SER A 54 0.53 22.12 2.94
N HIS A 55 -0.38 22.88 2.30
CA HIS A 55 -1.81 22.87 2.66
C HIS A 55 -2.57 21.70 2.02
N PRO A 56 -3.53 21.14 2.75
CA PRO A 56 -3.55 19.71 3.10
C PRO A 56 -3.40 18.81 1.87
N PRO A 57 -2.62 17.72 1.98
CA PRO A 57 -2.10 16.94 0.85
C PRO A 57 -3.19 16.05 0.25
N ARG A 58 -4.14 16.67 -0.45
CA ARG A 58 -5.45 16.05 -0.67
C ARG A 58 -5.47 15.03 -1.80
N HIS A 59 -4.59 15.16 -2.78
CA HIS A 59 -4.60 14.28 -3.95
C HIS A 59 -3.28 13.53 -4.05
N TRP A 60 -2.15 14.24 -4.11
CA TRP A 60 -0.84 13.59 -4.27
C TRP A 60 -0.52 12.60 -3.14
N LEU A 61 -0.75 12.96 -1.85
CA LEU A 61 -0.47 12.02 -0.75
C LEU A 61 -1.44 10.84 -0.74
N ARG A 62 -2.69 11.02 -1.18
CA ARG A 62 -3.60 9.88 -1.34
C ARG A 62 -3.13 8.94 -2.43
N TYR A 63 -2.67 9.48 -3.56
CA TYR A 63 -2.07 8.67 -4.62
C TYR A 63 -0.79 8.01 -4.13
N ALA A 64 0.10 8.72 -3.43
CA ALA A 64 1.32 8.17 -2.86
C ALA A 64 1.03 7.05 -1.85
N MET A 65 0.02 7.23 -0.98
CA MET A 65 -0.41 6.18 -0.05
C MET A 65 -1.01 4.99 -0.78
N MET A 66 -1.89 5.19 -1.76
CA MET A 66 -2.47 4.08 -2.54
C MET A 66 -1.40 3.33 -3.33
N VAL A 67 -0.55 4.04 -4.07
CA VAL A 67 0.55 3.45 -4.84
C VAL A 67 1.52 2.73 -3.91
N GLY A 68 1.87 3.33 -2.77
CA GLY A 68 2.71 2.71 -1.76
C GLY A 68 2.10 1.44 -1.18
N THR A 69 0.80 1.44 -0.85
CA THR A 69 0.09 0.25 -0.37
C THR A 69 0.03 -0.83 -1.43
N VAL A 70 -0.29 -0.51 -2.68
CA VAL A 70 -0.31 -1.47 -3.79
C VAL A 70 1.09 -2.06 -4.00
N ALA A 71 2.13 -1.23 -4.02
CA ALA A 71 3.51 -1.71 -4.15
C ALA A 71 3.90 -2.65 -2.99
N ILE A 72 3.58 -2.29 -1.75
CA ILE A 72 3.80 -3.17 -0.58
C ILE A 72 3.05 -4.48 -0.72
N LEU A 73 1.79 -4.45 -1.18
CA LEU A 73 0.99 -5.66 -1.39
C LEU A 73 1.54 -6.54 -2.52
N ILE A 74 2.06 -5.95 -3.60
CA ILE A 74 2.72 -6.66 -4.69
C ILE A 74 3.99 -7.35 -4.17
N MET A 75 4.84 -6.62 -3.45
CA MET A 75 6.06 -7.18 -2.85
C MET A 75 5.75 -8.26 -1.82
N ALA A 76 4.72 -8.07 -1.00
CA ALA A 76 4.23 -9.07 -0.05
C ALA A 76 3.62 -10.31 -0.75
N SER A 77 3.16 -10.15 -1.99
CA SER A 77 2.58 -11.24 -2.78
C SER A 77 3.61 -12.11 -3.49
N GLU A 78 4.88 -11.71 -3.51
CA GLU A 78 5.94 -12.57 -4.04
C GLU A 78 6.17 -13.71 -3.05
N PRO A 79 5.90 -14.97 -3.46
CA PRO A 79 6.28 -16.11 -2.67
C PRO A 79 7.79 -16.01 -2.47
N GLY A 80 8.24 -16.02 -1.22
CA GLY A 80 9.64 -15.79 -0.89
C GLY A 80 9.90 -14.45 -0.22
N TYR A 81 9.20 -13.34 -0.48
CA TYR A 81 9.55 -12.06 0.17
C TYR A 81 9.38 -12.09 1.69
N PHE A 82 8.36 -12.80 2.20
CA PHE A 82 8.20 -13.04 3.64
C PHE A 82 9.30 -13.93 4.25
N LEU A 83 10.02 -14.71 3.44
CA LEU A 83 11.17 -15.53 3.84
C LEU A 83 12.52 -14.88 3.47
N ILE A 84 12.54 -13.93 2.54
CA ILE A 84 13.74 -13.26 2.01
C ILE A 84 14.02 -11.97 2.79
N VAL A 85 13.04 -11.27 3.38
CA VAL A 85 13.38 -10.18 4.33
C VAL A 85 14.25 -10.70 5.50
N PRO A 86 14.00 -11.89 6.09
CA PRO A 86 14.94 -12.46 7.07
C PRO A 86 16.17 -13.16 6.47
N GLU A 87 16.19 -13.57 5.20
CA GLU A 87 17.35 -14.25 4.58
C GLU A 87 18.32 -13.32 3.81
N PHE A 88 17.83 -12.29 3.12
CA PHE A 88 18.67 -11.28 2.46
C PHE A 88 19.39 -10.41 3.50
N THR A 89 18.73 -10.12 4.63
CA THR A 89 19.39 -9.56 5.82
C THR A 89 20.34 -10.56 6.50
N ALA A 90 20.17 -11.87 6.31
CA ALA A 90 21.10 -12.89 6.80
C ALA A 90 22.32 -13.10 5.90
N ARG A 91 22.18 -12.97 4.57
CA ARG A 91 23.29 -13.11 3.60
C ARG A 91 24.11 -11.83 3.41
N CYS A 92 23.50 -10.65 3.57
CA CYS A 92 24.20 -9.38 3.45
C CYS A 92 24.76 -8.85 4.79
N ARG A 93 24.83 -9.67 5.85
CA ARG A 93 25.38 -9.24 7.14
C ARG A 93 26.80 -9.74 7.40
N PRO A 94 27.75 -8.83 7.68
CA PRO A 94 28.95 -9.21 8.40
C PRO A 94 28.54 -9.79 9.76
N GLN A 95 29.09 -10.95 10.06
CA GLN A 95 28.81 -11.77 11.22
C GLN A 95 28.97 -10.95 12.52
N GLY A 96 27.87 -10.55 13.19
CA GLY A 96 27.96 -10.07 14.58
C GLY A 96 26.93 -9.10 15.15
N TRP A 97 26.18 -8.30 14.37
CA TRP A 97 25.67 -7.05 14.99
C TRP A 97 24.26 -7.01 15.59
N LEU A 98 23.31 -7.93 15.34
CA LEU A 98 22.02 -7.97 16.11
C LEU A 98 21.25 -9.30 15.94
N PRO A 99 20.64 -9.86 17.01
CA PRO A 99 19.79 -11.05 16.94
C PRO A 99 18.55 -10.82 16.04
N ARG A 100 18.06 -11.88 15.36
CA ARG A 100 16.90 -11.83 14.42
C ARG A 100 15.70 -11.10 15.01
N ASP A 101 15.44 -11.35 16.27
CA ASP A 101 14.29 -10.84 17.01
C ASP A 101 14.32 -9.30 17.11
N ALA A 102 15.53 -8.72 17.18
CA ALA A 102 15.69 -7.27 17.29
C ALA A 102 15.39 -6.54 15.98
N GLN A 103 15.70 -7.12 14.82
CA GLN A 103 15.40 -6.50 13.53
C GLN A 103 13.90 -6.46 13.24
N THR A 104 13.22 -7.57 13.50
CA THR A 104 11.76 -7.66 13.38
C THR A 104 11.11 -6.63 14.31
N ARG A 105 11.60 -6.49 15.55
CA ARG A 105 11.15 -5.45 16.49
C ARG A 105 11.41 -4.02 15.98
N ILE A 106 12.55 -3.74 15.33
CA ILE A 106 12.85 -2.42 14.76
C ILE A 106 11.89 -2.10 13.61
N PHE A 107 11.63 -3.04 12.69
CA PHE A 107 10.72 -2.81 11.56
C PHE A 107 9.27 -2.58 12.02
N TYR A 108 8.77 -3.42 12.93
CA TYR A 108 7.48 -3.19 13.57
C TYR A 108 7.47 -1.90 14.38
N GLY A 109 8.57 -1.55 15.06
CA GLY A 109 8.75 -0.28 15.76
C GLY A 109 8.60 0.92 14.82
N MET A 110 9.23 0.90 13.65
CA MET A 110 9.10 1.96 12.64
C MET A 110 7.67 2.08 12.09
N MET A 111 7.00 0.97 11.85
CA MET A 111 5.58 0.95 11.45
C MET A 111 4.67 1.54 12.54
N VAL A 112 4.91 1.20 13.80
CA VAL A 112 4.17 1.75 14.95
C VAL A 112 4.44 3.24 15.11
N ILE A 113 5.70 3.70 14.98
CA ILE A 113 6.05 5.12 15.03
C ILE A 113 5.34 5.90 13.92
N ALA A 114 5.37 5.40 12.68
CA ALA A 114 4.66 6.01 11.56
C ALA A 114 3.15 6.09 11.81
N PHE A 115 2.57 5.06 12.41
CA PHE A 115 1.17 5.05 12.81
C PHE A 115 0.85 6.09 13.89
N VAL A 116 1.68 6.19 14.93
CA VAL A 116 1.52 7.18 16.01
C VAL A 116 1.60 8.61 15.45
N ILE A 117 2.55 8.89 14.56
CA ILE A 117 2.67 10.20 13.89
C ILE A 117 1.40 10.52 13.10
N ALA A 118 0.86 9.55 12.35
CA ALA A 118 -0.39 9.73 11.60
C ALA A 118 -1.59 9.99 12.53
N LEU A 119 -1.66 9.27 13.65
CA LEU A 119 -2.74 9.41 14.65
C LEU A 119 -2.64 10.75 15.39
N GLN A 120 -1.43 11.23 15.68
CA GLN A 120 -1.17 12.54 16.28
C GLN A 120 -1.56 13.67 15.33
N HIS A 121 -1.20 13.57 14.04
CA HIS A 121 -1.67 14.51 13.02
C HIS A 121 -3.20 14.53 12.91
N PHE A 122 -3.85 13.37 13.02
CA PHE A 122 -5.31 13.27 13.02
C PHE A 122 -5.93 13.94 14.25
N ALA A 123 -5.38 13.71 15.44
CA ALA A 123 -5.82 14.32 16.69
C ALA A 123 -5.64 15.85 16.67
N MET A 124 -4.45 16.32 16.27
CA MET A 124 -4.14 17.75 16.12
C MET A 124 -5.06 18.44 15.12
N TRP A 125 -5.39 17.76 14.01
CA TRP A 125 -6.34 18.28 13.02
C TRP A 125 -7.77 18.33 13.57
N ARG A 126 -8.22 17.32 14.31
CA ARG A 126 -9.53 17.37 14.99
C ARG A 126 -9.60 18.52 16.00
N LEU A 127 -8.53 18.72 16.79
CA LEU A 127 -8.46 19.78 17.80
C LEU A 127 -8.48 21.17 17.16
N THR A 128 -7.61 21.42 16.18
CA THR A 128 -7.61 22.69 15.41
C THR A 128 -8.96 22.94 14.72
N ARG A 129 -9.64 21.89 14.26
CA ARG A 129 -10.98 22.02 13.66
C ARG A 129 -12.07 22.30 14.67
N LYS A 130 -12.00 21.74 15.88
CA LYS A 130 -12.91 22.00 17.01
C LYS A 130 -12.74 23.45 17.50
N LEU A 131 -11.50 23.94 17.51
CA LEU A 131 -11.18 25.34 17.83
C LEU A 131 -11.63 26.30 16.73
N MET A 132 -11.49 25.93 15.44
CA MET A 132 -11.87 26.78 14.31
C MET A 132 -13.36 26.75 13.94
N ARG A 133 -14.16 25.83 14.49
CA ARG A 133 -15.58 25.68 14.12
C ARG A 133 -16.48 25.67 15.34
N ARG A 134 -16.88 26.86 15.78
CA ARG A 134 -18.01 26.97 16.71
C ARG A 134 -19.39 26.79 16.05
N ASN A 135 -19.62 27.05 14.74
CA ASN A 135 -21.01 27.16 14.24
C ASN A 135 -21.40 26.46 12.90
N ALA A 136 -20.71 25.44 12.36
CA ALA A 136 -21.28 24.72 11.20
C ALA A 136 -20.85 23.23 11.06
N PRO A 137 -21.82 22.29 10.90
CA PRO A 137 -21.51 20.88 10.64
C PRO A 137 -20.82 20.73 9.27
N PRO A 138 -19.77 19.88 9.16
CA PRO A 138 -19.14 19.62 7.87
C PRO A 138 -20.05 18.75 6.98
N PRO A 139 -20.06 18.99 5.66
CA PRO A 139 -20.74 18.10 4.72
C PRO A 139 -20.11 16.70 4.73
N ILE A 140 -20.96 15.66 4.67
CA ILE A 140 -20.63 14.22 4.76
C ILE A 140 -19.53 13.79 3.77
N SER A 141 -19.45 14.43 2.60
CA SER A 141 -18.41 14.20 1.58
C SER A 141 -16.98 14.46 2.06
N ARG A 142 -16.80 15.15 3.21
CA ARG A 142 -15.49 15.35 3.84
C ARG A 142 -15.11 14.25 4.83
N LEU A 143 -16.03 13.37 5.23
CA LEU A 143 -15.78 12.25 6.15
C LEU A 143 -15.15 11.05 5.41
N MET A 144 -15.67 10.69 4.22
CA MET A 144 -15.14 9.59 3.39
C MET A 144 -13.66 9.78 3.00
N LYS A 145 -13.18 11.02 2.90
CA LYS A 145 -11.82 11.33 2.45
C LYS A 145 -10.72 10.90 3.43
N TRP A 146 -11.07 10.56 4.67
CA TRP A 146 -10.12 10.20 5.73
C TRP A 146 -10.08 8.70 6.05
N TRP A 147 -10.98 7.91 5.46
CA TRP A 147 -11.02 6.47 5.68
C TRP A 147 -9.96 5.70 4.89
N TRP A 148 -9.34 6.33 3.89
CA TRP A 148 -8.31 5.70 3.06
C TRP A 148 -7.04 5.33 3.82
N ALA A 149 -6.53 6.20 4.69
CA ALA A 149 -5.33 5.91 5.48
C ALA A 149 -5.49 4.70 6.42
N PRO A 150 -6.54 4.62 7.28
CA PRO A 150 -6.75 3.44 8.11
C PRO A 150 -7.07 2.19 7.30
N LEU A 151 -7.77 2.31 6.15
CA LEU A 151 -8.00 1.19 5.25
C LEU A 151 -6.70 0.64 4.66
N CYS A 152 -5.83 1.51 4.15
CA CYS A 152 -4.53 1.13 3.60
C CYS A 152 -3.66 0.44 4.65
N LEU A 153 -3.61 0.97 5.86
CA LEU A 153 -2.89 0.35 6.97
C LEU A 153 -3.49 -1.01 7.35
N ALA A 154 -4.82 -1.12 7.44
CA ALA A 154 -5.49 -2.37 7.75
C ALA A 154 -5.22 -3.45 6.68
N LEU A 155 -5.16 -3.06 5.40
CA LEU A 155 -4.79 -3.97 4.31
C LEU A 155 -3.35 -4.46 4.43
N VAL A 156 -2.40 -3.56 4.74
CA VAL A 156 -0.99 -3.94 4.94
C VAL A 156 -0.83 -4.87 6.14
N LEU A 157 -1.45 -4.55 7.28
CA LEU A 157 -1.44 -5.40 8.47
C LEU A 157 -2.15 -6.74 8.25
N SER A 158 -3.25 -6.74 7.50
CA SER A 158 -3.94 -7.98 7.14
C SER A 158 -3.07 -8.86 6.24
N ALA A 159 -2.37 -8.26 5.26
CA ALA A 159 -1.47 -8.98 4.38
C ALA A 159 -0.21 -9.53 5.08
N SER A 160 0.23 -8.92 6.18
CA SER A 160 1.35 -9.44 6.97
C SER A 160 0.96 -10.59 7.90
N ILE A 161 -0.32 -10.65 8.32
CA ILE A 161 -0.83 -11.73 9.18
C ILE A 161 -1.37 -12.89 8.35
N TYR A 162 -2.06 -12.59 7.24
CA TYR A 162 -2.70 -13.57 6.37
C TYR A 162 -2.17 -13.47 4.94
N PRO A 163 -1.78 -14.59 4.31
CA PRO A 163 -1.25 -14.61 2.94
C PRO A 163 -2.35 -14.41 1.87
N TRP A 164 -3.43 -13.67 2.16
CA TRP A 164 -4.53 -13.45 1.23
C TRP A 164 -4.11 -12.80 -0.11
N PRO A 165 -3.07 -11.92 -0.21
CA PRO A 165 -2.67 -11.39 -1.51
C PRO A 165 -2.19 -12.51 -2.44
N LEU A 166 -1.49 -13.49 -1.88
CA LEU A 166 -1.01 -14.68 -2.59
C LEU A 166 -2.20 -15.53 -3.06
N TRP A 167 -3.25 -15.64 -2.25
CA TRP A 167 -4.49 -16.33 -2.61
C TRP A 167 -5.24 -15.62 -3.74
N ILE A 168 -5.32 -14.29 -3.72
CA ILE A 168 -5.94 -13.52 -4.81
C ILE A 168 -5.13 -13.69 -6.10
N ARG A 169 -3.79 -13.56 -6.04
CA ARG A 169 -2.89 -13.77 -7.18
C ARG A 169 -3.05 -15.19 -7.75
N PHE A 170 -3.12 -16.18 -6.88
CA PHE A 170 -3.38 -17.58 -7.22
C PHE A 170 -4.73 -17.75 -7.91
N LYS A 171 -5.81 -17.29 -7.29
CA LYS A 171 -7.17 -17.39 -7.83
C LYS A 171 -7.30 -16.71 -9.18
N GLY A 172 -6.67 -15.54 -9.36
CA GLY A 172 -6.64 -14.82 -10.63
C GLY A 172 -5.83 -15.52 -11.73
N SER A 173 -4.81 -16.30 -11.37
CA SER A 173 -3.95 -17.00 -12.34
C SER A 173 -4.35 -18.47 -12.57
N ARG A 174 -5.32 -18.99 -11.81
CA ARG A 174 -5.71 -20.41 -11.82
C ARG A 174 -6.07 -20.91 -13.21
N ALA A 175 -6.91 -20.19 -13.95
CA ALA A 175 -7.34 -20.60 -15.28
C ALA A 175 -6.16 -20.73 -16.26
N SER A 176 -5.22 -19.78 -16.23
CA SER A 176 -4.02 -19.82 -17.07
C SER A 176 -3.10 -20.98 -16.69
N LEU A 177 -2.91 -21.22 -15.39
CA LEU A 177 -2.12 -22.36 -14.90
C LEU A 177 -2.73 -23.71 -15.31
N GLU A 178 -4.05 -23.85 -15.27
CA GLU A 178 -4.74 -25.06 -15.73
C GLU A 178 -4.59 -25.28 -17.25
N VAL A 179 -4.64 -24.22 -18.06
CA VAL A 179 -4.40 -24.31 -19.51
C VAL A 179 -2.99 -24.81 -19.79
N VAL A 180 -1.98 -24.23 -19.13
CA VAL A 180 -0.58 -24.66 -19.30
C VAL A 180 -0.38 -26.09 -18.82
N ALA A 181 -0.95 -26.46 -17.67
CA ALA A 181 -0.85 -27.84 -17.17
C ALA A 181 -1.47 -28.85 -18.15
N LYS A 182 -2.65 -28.56 -18.72
CA LYS A 182 -3.28 -29.40 -19.74
C LYS A 182 -2.47 -29.52 -21.01
N GLN A 183 -1.91 -28.40 -21.50
CA GLN A 183 -1.04 -28.40 -22.69
C GLN A 183 0.19 -29.28 -22.47
N GLN A 184 0.80 -29.21 -21.29
CA GLN A 184 1.99 -30.00 -20.97
C GLN A 184 1.68 -31.49 -20.83
N LEU A 185 0.54 -31.86 -20.23
CA LEU A 185 0.05 -33.25 -20.21
C LEU A 185 -0.21 -33.79 -21.62
N ALA A 186 -0.77 -32.98 -22.51
CA ALA A 186 -1.06 -33.39 -23.88
C ALA A 186 0.21 -33.60 -24.74
N VAL A 187 1.27 -32.83 -24.49
CA VAL A 187 2.53 -32.91 -25.25
C VAL A 187 3.42 -34.07 -24.76
N GLY A 188 3.29 -34.50 -23.50
CA GLY A 188 4.05 -35.63 -22.93
C GLY A 188 5.55 -35.37 -22.73
N THR A 189 6.10 -34.30 -23.29
CA THR A 189 7.47 -33.84 -23.07
C THR A 189 7.45 -32.43 -22.49
N GLY A 190 8.09 -32.26 -21.32
CA GLY A 190 8.21 -30.94 -20.69
C GLY A 190 9.02 -30.00 -21.56
N THR A 191 8.39 -28.94 -22.08
CA THR A 191 9.15 -27.85 -22.70
C THR A 191 9.87 -27.08 -21.60
N HIS A 192 11.20 -27.21 -21.55
CA HIS A 192 12.02 -26.42 -20.66
C HIS A 192 12.07 -24.97 -21.15
N GLY A 193 11.44 -24.06 -20.42
CA GLY A 193 11.36 -22.66 -20.76
C GLY A 193 10.67 -21.85 -19.66
N LEU A 194 11.07 -20.59 -19.51
CA LEU A 194 10.38 -19.64 -18.65
C LEU A 194 9.10 -19.18 -19.34
N HIS A 195 7.95 -19.54 -18.78
CA HIS A 195 6.65 -19.15 -19.31
C HIS A 195 5.86 -18.33 -18.29
N PHE A 196 5.36 -17.17 -18.71
CA PHE A 196 4.43 -16.39 -17.92
C PHE A 196 3.03 -17.03 -17.95
N CYS A 197 2.54 -17.46 -16.79
CA CYS A 197 1.23 -18.06 -16.59
C CYS A 197 0.40 -17.17 -15.66
N GLY A 198 -0.29 -16.18 -16.23
CA GLY A 198 -1.01 -15.17 -15.45
C GLY A 198 -0.04 -14.28 -14.69
N ALA A 199 -0.15 -14.24 -13.36
CA ALA A 199 0.76 -13.49 -12.50
C ALA A 199 1.99 -14.31 -12.05
N TYR A 200 2.26 -15.49 -12.60
CA TYR A 200 3.37 -16.34 -12.19
C TYR A 200 4.33 -16.61 -13.34
N VAL A 201 5.61 -16.79 -13.01
CA VAL A 201 6.62 -17.33 -13.92
C VAL A 201 6.80 -18.81 -13.58
N VAL A 202 6.66 -19.68 -14.57
CA VAL A 202 6.78 -21.13 -14.43
C VAL A 202 8.08 -21.58 -15.08
N HIS A 203 8.92 -22.32 -14.34
CA HIS A 203 10.25 -22.77 -14.80
C HIS A 203 10.22 -24.05 -15.64
N GLY A 204 9.08 -24.73 -15.67
CA GLY A 204 8.87 -25.99 -16.38
C GLY A 204 7.99 -26.93 -15.56
N PRO A 205 7.17 -27.75 -16.21
CA PRO A 205 6.41 -28.78 -15.54
C PRO A 205 7.31 -29.97 -15.17
N TYR A 206 7.06 -30.54 -14.00
CA TYR A 206 7.51 -31.87 -13.62
C TYR A 206 6.30 -32.78 -13.72
N ILE A 207 6.33 -33.73 -14.66
CA ILE A 207 5.29 -34.76 -14.75
C ILE A 207 5.72 -35.89 -13.80
N TYR A 208 4.91 -36.13 -12.77
CA TYR A 208 5.11 -37.24 -11.86
C TYR A 208 4.29 -38.43 -12.34
N SER A 209 4.94 -39.45 -12.91
CA SER A 209 4.30 -40.70 -13.35
C SER A 209 4.22 -41.73 -12.21
N GLY A 210 3.79 -41.29 -11.03
CA GLY A 210 3.69 -42.13 -9.82
C GLY A 210 2.36 -42.86 -9.72
N GLY A 211 2.13 -43.89 -10.54
CA GLY A 211 0.93 -44.75 -10.47
C GLY A 211 0.06 -44.73 -11.74
N LYS A 212 -1.27 -44.94 -11.58
CA LYS A 212 -2.24 -44.96 -12.69
C LYS A 212 -2.59 -43.58 -13.26
N GLN A 213 -2.09 -42.50 -12.68
CA GLN A 213 -2.44 -41.13 -13.08
C GLN A 213 -1.19 -40.25 -13.17
N GLU A 214 -1.15 -39.44 -14.22
CA GLU A 214 -0.13 -38.42 -14.44
C GLU A 214 -0.56 -37.13 -13.75
N VAL A 215 0.30 -36.59 -12.90
CA VAL A 215 0.09 -35.31 -12.22
C VAL A 215 1.12 -34.31 -12.73
N ALA A 216 0.66 -33.13 -13.14
CA ALA A 216 1.53 -32.04 -13.56
C ALA A 216 1.85 -31.14 -12.37
N TYR A 217 3.12 -31.09 -11.98
CA TYR A 217 3.65 -30.16 -10.98
C TYR A 217 4.33 -28.98 -11.69
N LEU A 218 3.75 -27.79 -11.60
CA LEU A 218 4.35 -26.56 -12.12
C LEU A 218 5.17 -25.90 -11.01
N GLN A 219 6.49 -25.86 -11.17
CA GLN A 219 7.35 -25.09 -10.27
C GLN A 219 7.25 -23.61 -10.63
N VAL A 220 6.81 -22.82 -9.65
CA VAL A 220 6.60 -21.38 -9.78
C VAL A 220 7.80 -20.63 -9.19
N GLU A 221 8.18 -19.52 -9.81
CA GLU A 221 9.27 -18.67 -9.30
C GLU A 221 8.92 -18.06 -7.93
N GLY A 222 9.91 -18.02 -7.02
CA GLY A 222 9.79 -17.47 -5.67
C GLY A 222 9.26 -18.44 -4.61
N THR A 223 8.49 -19.44 -5.00
CA THR A 223 8.08 -20.52 -4.09
C THR A 223 9.19 -21.57 -4.01
N ARG A 224 10.13 -21.42 -3.07
CA ARG A 224 11.31 -22.32 -2.96
C ARG A 224 11.01 -23.83 -3.00
N ASN A 225 9.81 -24.27 -2.62
CA ASN A 225 9.34 -25.62 -2.90
C ASN A 225 7.84 -25.69 -3.30
N ALA A 226 7.12 -24.56 -3.36
CA ALA A 226 5.66 -24.57 -3.51
C ALA A 226 5.31 -24.53 -5.00
N GLY A 227 4.58 -25.53 -5.48
CA GLY A 227 4.19 -25.61 -6.89
C GLY A 227 2.69 -25.46 -7.05
N PHE A 228 2.26 -25.20 -8.29
CA PHE A 228 0.89 -25.47 -8.66
C PHE A 228 0.80 -26.92 -9.11
N ILE A 229 -0.15 -27.65 -8.54
CA ILE A 229 -0.31 -29.08 -8.83
C ILE A 229 -1.67 -29.24 -9.49
N TYR A 230 -1.64 -29.77 -10.71
CA TYR A 230 -2.83 -30.01 -11.50
C TYR A 230 -3.03 -31.51 -11.64
N SER A 231 -4.22 -31.96 -11.25
CA SER A 231 -4.73 -33.28 -11.58
C SER A 231 -6.09 -33.11 -12.27
N PRO A 232 -6.34 -33.86 -13.36
CA PRO A 232 -7.63 -33.86 -14.03
C PRO A 232 -8.72 -34.60 -13.23
N ASP A 233 -8.35 -35.46 -12.28
CA ASP A 233 -9.30 -36.24 -11.47
C ASP A 233 -9.76 -35.44 -10.23
N PRO A 234 -11.04 -35.04 -10.11
CA PRO A 234 -11.52 -34.26 -8.96
C PRO A 234 -11.44 -34.99 -7.62
N THR A 235 -11.30 -36.33 -7.61
CA THR A 235 -11.18 -37.11 -6.37
C THR A 235 -9.80 -36.95 -5.70
N TRP A 236 -8.81 -36.50 -6.46
CA TRP A 236 -7.42 -36.34 -6.00
C TRP A 236 -7.24 -35.28 -4.90
N GLU A 237 -8.12 -34.27 -4.85
CA GLU A 237 -7.99 -33.15 -3.90
C GLU A 237 -8.03 -33.65 -2.44
N ARG A 238 -8.75 -34.76 -2.18
CA ARG A 238 -8.88 -35.34 -0.84
C ARG A 238 -7.63 -36.11 -0.42
N ASP A 239 -7.10 -36.96 -1.30
CA ASP A 239 -5.94 -37.82 -1.00
C ASP A 239 -4.63 -37.02 -0.96
N PHE A 240 -4.55 -35.95 -1.75
CA PHE A 240 -3.35 -35.15 -1.86
C PHE A 240 -3.22 -34.09 -0.77
N ALA A 241 -4.33 -33.49 -0.32
CA ALA A 241 -4.33 -32.62 0.87
C ALA A 241 -3.80 -33.36 2.11
N TYR A 242 -4.06 -34.66 2.20
CA TYR A 242 -3.53 -35.52 3.24
C TYR A 242 -2.00 -35.68 3.13
N ARG A 243 -1.46 -36.01 1.95
CA ARG A 243 -0.01 -36.21 1.75
C ARG A 243 0.82 -34.92 1.80
N LEU A 244 0.30 -33.80 1.32
CA LEU A 244 0.99 -32.50 1.44
C LEU A 244 1.09 -32.03 2.90
N SER A 245 0.10 -32.34 3.74
CA SER A 245 0.14 -31.96 5.16
C SER A 245 1.33 -32.56 5.93
N GLU A 246 1.91 -33.65 5.42
CA GLU A 246 3.07 -34.31 5.99
C GLU A 246 4.42 -33.72 5.52
N HIS A 247 4.47 -32.96 4.43
CA HIS A 247 5.72 -32.36 3.89
C HIS A 247 5.69 -30.82 3.86
N TRP A 248 4.53 -30.23 4.13
CA TRP A 248 4.30 -28.79 4.14
C TRP A 248 3.61 -28.36 5.42
N HIS A 249 4.38 -27.84 6.37
CA HIS A 249 3.85 -27.09 7.51
C HIS A 249 3.30 -25.73 7.07
N TYR A 250 2.27 -25.69 6.21
CA TYR A 250 1.49 -24.47 5.99
C TYR A 250 0.05 -24.73 5.49
N THR A 251 -0.69 -25.62 6.14
CA THR A 251 -2.17 -25.53 6.17
C THR A 251 -2.73 -26.19 7.43
N ARG A 252 -2.82 -25.43 8.52
CA ARG A 252 -3.75 -25.74 9.61
C ARG A 252 -4.59 -24.50 9.88
N HIS A 253 -5.62 -24.32 9.06
CA HIS A 253 -6.93 -23.77 9.39
C HIS A 253 -7.71 -23.51 8.10
N TRP A 254 -8.21 -24.59 7.50
CA TRP A 254 -9.49 -24.51 6.82
C TRP A 254 -10.53 -25.18 7.72
N GLY A 255 -11.63 -24.47 7.90
CA GLY A 255 -12.61 -24.71 8.95
C GLY A 255 -13.30 -26.04 8.75
N GLY A 256 -13.12 -26.93 9.72
CA GLY A 256 -14.11 -27.94 10.00
C GLY A 256 -15.41 -27.24 10.40
N ARG A 257 -16.46 -27.42 9.59
CA ARG A 257 -17.81 -27.70 10.08
C ARG A 257 -18.63 -28.45 9.03
N ARG A 258 -18.95 -29.69 9.41
CA ARG A 258 -20.26 -30.33 9.33
C ARG A 258 -20.81 -30.65 7.94
N ASN A 259 -20.68 -31.91 7.55
CA ASN A 259 -21.66 -33.00 7.76
C ASN A 259 -21.49 -34.06 6.66
N TRP A 260 -22.12 -35.22 6.88
CA TRP A 260 -22.30 -36.41 6.02
C TRP A 260 -21.45 -37.63 6.45
N PRO A 261 -22.01 -38.84 6.28
CA PRO A 261 -22.52 -39.73 7.33
C PRO A 261 -21.50 -40.68 7.95
#